data_AF-A0A2K4WRT1-F1
#
_entry.id   AF-A0A2K4WRT1-F1
#
_cell.length_a   1.000
_cell.length_b   1.000
_cell.length_c   1.000
_cell.angle_alpha   90.00
_cell.angle_beta   90.00
_cell.angle_gamma   90.00
#
_symmetry.space_group_name_H-M   'P 1'
#
loop_
_entity.id
_entity.type
_entity.pdbx_description
1 polymer ?
#
loop_
_entity_poly.entity_id
_entity_poly.type
_entity_poly.pdbx_seq_one_letter_code
_entity_poly.pdbx_strand_id
1 'polypeptide(L)'
;MSFTSLHWGVYRPQVEEGKLKALLPAEWDKDPSPIGDSVADAITSPTRVMRPAIRRSFLQQAGGRPDLRGQESFVEVSWEVALDLVASELQRVKGEYGNQAIFGGSYGWGSAGRFHHAQSQLHRFLNCIGGYVFSTDSYSLGAGRVLMPHIVGNMDWLLAAHTSWKNLAEHCELFVAFGGGCPPRMRKPAPAVPVTICSPTLCNACPTRAWSSSTSARCVMTWLARRPTSGWRYAPAATRR
;
A
#
# COMPACT_ATOMS: atom_id res chain seq x y z
N MET A 1 28.27 -9.89 -0.68
CA MET A 1 27.27 -9.36 -1.62
C MET A 1 26.05 -8.91 -0.81
N SER A 2 25.54 -7.70 -1.06
CA SER A 2 24.47 -7.10 -0.25
C SER A 2 23.08 -7.53 -0.76
N PHE A 3 22.14 -7.77 0.16
CA PHE A 3 20.72 -7.93 -0.16
C PHE A 3 20.01 -6.58 -0.11
N THR A 4 18.92 -6.46 -0.86
CA THR A 4 17.96 -5.35 -0.76
C THR A 4 16.57 -5.87 -0.44
N SER A 5 15.75 -5.06 0.20
CA SER A 5 14.39 -5.41 0.59
C SER A 5 13.40 -4.42 -0.01
N LEU A 6 12.32 -4.96 -0.56
CA LEU A 6 11.19 -4.23 -1.13
C LEU A 6 9.91 -4.69 -0.44
N HIS A 7 8.79 -3.99 -0.68
CA HIS A 7 7.47 -4.45 -0.25
C HIS A 7 7.08 -5.84 -0.80
N TRP A 8 7.78 -6.29 -1.83
CA TRP A 8 7.51 -7.53 -2.55
C TRP A 8 8.45 -8.68 -2.21
N GLY A 9 9.45 -8.46 -1.35
CA GLY A 9 10.38 -9.52 -0.95
C GLY A 9 11.82 -9.04 -0.75
N VAL A 10 12.70 -10.00 -0.47
CA VAL A 10 14.15 -9.79 -0.36
C VAL A 10 14.82 -10.29 -1.63
N TYR A 11 15.69 -9.44 -2.19
CA TYR A 11 16.34 -9.70 -3.47
C TYR A 11 17.84 -9.42 -3.41
N ARG A 12 18.60 -10.11 -4.26
CA ARG A 12 19.99 -9.80 -4.58
C ARG A 12 20.03 -9.04 -5.91
N PRO A 13 20.56 -7.81 -5.92
CA PRO A 13 20.70 -7.05 -7.16
C PRO A 13 21.85 -7.63 -8.01
N GLN A 14 21.56 -7.88 -9.29
CA GLN A 14 22.57 -8.15 -10.30
C GLN A 14 22.86 -6.84 -11.06
N VAL A 15 24.07 -6.32 -10.87
CA VAL A 15 24.51 -5.05 -11.45
C VAL A 15 25.66 -5.32 -12.41
N GLU A 16 25.51 -4.89 -13.65
CA GLU A 16 26.51 -5.00 -14.70
C GLU A 16 26.77 -3.61 -15.25
N GLU A 17 28.04 -3.20 -15.33
CA GLU A 17 28.45 -1.87 -15.83
C GLU A 17 27.69 -0.70 -15.14
N GLY A 18 27.42 -0.84 -13.84
CA GLY A 18 26.68 0.15 -13.06
C GLY A 18 25.18 0.20 -13.31
N LYS A 19 24.63 -0.69 -14.15
CA LYS A 19 23.19 -0.79 -14.43
C LYS A 19 22.59 -2.01 -13.74
N LEU A 20 21.45 -1.82 -13.09
CA LEU A 20 20.68 -2.93 -12.53
C LEU A 20 20.08 -3.74 -13.68
N LYS A 21 20.46 -5.02 -13.79
CA LYS A 21 19.95 -5.94 -14.81
C LYS A 21 18.78 -6.77 -14.31
N ALA A 22 18.87 -7.25 -13.07
CA ALA A 22 17.85 -8.10 -12.47
C ALA A 22 17.87 -8.01 -10.94
N LEU A 23 16.74 -8.38 -10.33
CA LEU A 23 16.62 -8.64 -8.91
C LEU A 23 16.38 -10.15 -8.70
N LEU A 24 17.44 -10.87 -8.33
CA LEU A 24 17.32 -12.30 -8.05
C LEU A 24 16.68 -12.49 -6.67
N PRO A 25 15.63 -13.29 -6.51
CA PRO A 25 15.06 -13.55 -5.20
C PRO A 25 16.09 -14.15 -4.23
N ALA A 26 15.94 -13.88 -2.94
CA ALA A 26 16.74 -14.53 -1.92
C ALA A 26 16.54 -16.04 -1.92
N GLU A 27 17.59 -16.82 -1.69
CA GLU A 27 17.58 -18.28 -1.84
C GLU A 27 16.64 -19.00 -0.87
N TRP A 28 16.33 -18.35 0.25
CA TRP A 28 15.40 -18.88 1.26
C TRP A 28 13.94 -18.55 0.96
N ASP A 29 13.65 -17.68 -0.01
CA ASP A 29 12.28 -17.35 -0.40
C ASP A 29 11.73 -18.43 -1.34
N LYS A 30 10.74 -19.19 -0.84
CA LYS A 30 10.12 -20.32 -1.55
C LYS A 30 8.97 -19.89 -2.49
N ASP A 31 8.51 -18.65 -2.40
CA ASP A 31 7.41 -18.11 -3.22
C ASP A 31 7.65 -16.62 -3.52
N PRO A 32 8.70 -16.31 -4.30
CA PRO A 32 9.06 -14.93 -4.58
C PRO A 32 7.98 -14.22 -5.40
N SER A 33 7.85 -12.91 -5.20
CA SER A 33 6.91 -12.10 -5.97
C SER A 33 7.43 -11.84 -7.39
N PRO A 34 6.62 -12.11 -8.44
CA PRO A 34 6.99 -11.80 -9.82
C PRO A 34 7.06 -10.28 -10.08
N ILE A 35 6.54 -9.45 -9.17
CA ILE A 35 6.67 -7.99 -9.28
C ILE A 35 8.15 -7.57 -9.21
N GLY A 36 9.00 -8.33 -8.52
CA GLY A 36 10.43 -8.05 -8.42
C GLY A 36 11.13 -7.98 -9.77
N ASP A 37 10.66 -8.78 -10.74
CA ASP A 37 11.22 -8.83 -12.10
C ASP A 37 11.06 -7.50 -12.84
N SER A 38 9.98 -6.76 -12.56
CA SER A 38 9.67 -5.48 -13.23
C SER A 38 10.49 -4.29 -12.73
N VAL A 39 11.23 -4.45 -11.61
CA VAL A 39 11.88 -3.32 -10.94
C VAL A 39 13.04 -2.76 -11.77
N ALA A 40 13.79 -3.62 -12.47
CA ALA A 40 14.89 -3.16 -13.33
C ALA A 40 14.36 -2.26 -14.47
N ASP A 41 13.30 -2.70 -15.14
CA ASP A 41 12.68 -1.95 -16.24
C ASP A 41 12.01 -0.65 -15.76
N ALA A 42 11.45 -0.65 -14.55
CA ALA A 42 10.82 0.53 -13.97
C ALA A 42 11.79 1.71 -13.77
N ILE A 43 13.09 1.43 -13.57
CA ILE A 43 14.11 2.48 -13.39
C ILE A 43 14.30 3.30 -14.66
N THR A 44 14.26 2.64 -15.83
CA THR A 44 14.49 3.23 -17.16
C THR A 44 13.21 3.41 -17.97
N SER A 45 12.04 3.28 -17.33
CA SER A 45 10.74 3.45 -17.99
C SER A 45 10.63 4.82 -18.69
N PRO A 46 9.96 4.90 -19.87
CA PRO A 46 9.62 6.18 -20.51
C PRO A 46 8.79 7.12 -19.62
N THR A 47 8.11 6.59 -18.60
CA THR A 47 7.31 7.37 -17.64
C THR A 47 8.11 7.86 -16.44
N ARG A 48 9.44 7.67 -16.43
CA ARG A 48 10.30 8.14 -15.35
C ARG A 48 10.40 9.67 -15.38
N VAL A 49 10.11 10.30 -14.24
CA VAL A 49 10.35 11.74 -14.08
C VAL A 49 11.86 11.98 -14.00
N MET A 50 12.41 12.63 -15.04
CA MET A 50 13.85 12.83 -15.22
C MET A 50 14.38 14.12 -14.59
N ARG A 51 13.55 15.17 -14.54
CA ARG A 51 13.92 16.51 -14.07
C ARG A 51 12.77 17.17 -13.31
N PRO A 52 13.07 18.17 -12.46
CA PRO A 52 12.04 19.05 -11.91
C PRO A 52 11.26 19.72 -13.05
N ALA A 53 9.95 19.72 -12.94
CA ALA A 53 9.09 20.34 -13.92
C ALA A 53 7.94 21.07 -13.22
N ILE A 54 7.63 22.27 -13.68
CA ILE A 54 6.62 23.13 -13.08
C ILE A 54 5.56 23.42 -14.13
N ARG A 55 4.31 23.39 -13.68
CA ARG A 55 3.14 23.70 -14.51
C ARG A 55 3.24 25.13 -15.05
N ARG A 56 3.04 25.31 -16.37
CA ARG A 56 3.29 26.59 -17.06
C ARG A 56 2.64 27.80 -16.37
N SER A 57 1.34 27.74 -16.06
CA SER A 57 0.63 28.85 -15.41
C SER A 57 1.16 29.19 -14.02
N PHE A 58 1.74 28.22 -13.31
CA PHE A 58 2.29 28.41 -11.97
C PHE A 58 3.66 29.11 -12.00
N LEU A 59 4.42 28.96 -13.09
CA LEU A 59 5.65 29.74 -13.31
C LEU A 59 5.38 31.21 -13.63
N GLN A 60 4.22 31.50 -14.24
CA GLN A 60 3.89 32.84 -14.71
C GLN A 60 3.33 33.73 -13.60
N GLN A 61 2.63 33.16 -12.62
CA GLN A 61 2.03 33.90 -11.52
C GLN A 61 1.88 33.02 -10.27
N ALA A 62 2.01 33.62 -9.08
CA ALA A 62 1.78 32.95 -7.81
C ALA A 62 0.36 32.36 -7.76
N GLY A 63 0.22 31.13 -7.25
CA GLY A 63 -1.04 30.37 -7.26
C GLY A 63 -1.44 29.78 -8.62
N GLY A 64 -0.89 30.28 -9.73
CA GLY A 64 -1.17 29.84 -11.09
C GLY A 64 -2.66 29.89 -11.46
N ARG A 65 -3.10 28.98 -12.34
CA ARG A 65 -4.51 28.86 -12.79
C ARG A 65 -5.13 27.52 -12.40
N PRO A 66 -5.72 27.35 -11.20
CA PRO A 66 -6.13 26.04 -10.69
C PRO A 66 -7.06 25.24 -11.61
N ASP A 67 -7.88 25.95 -12.40
CA ASP A 67 -8.78 25.43 -13.43
C ASP A 67 -8.07 24.60 -14.53
N LEU A 68 -6.78 24.87 -14.77
CA LEU A 68 -5.99 24.20 -15.80
C LEU A 68 -5.22 22.97 -15.30
N ARG A 69 -5.36 22.58 -14.02
CA ARG A 69 -4.68 21.40 -13.47
C ARG A 69 -5.12 20.14 -14.23
N GLY A 70 -4.14 19.37 -14.72
CA GLY A 70 -4.36 18.16 -15.53
C GLY A 70 -4.56 18.42 -17.03
N GLN A 71 -4.60 19.68 -17.47
CA GLN A 71 -4.83 20.04 -18.88
C GLN A 71 -3.64 20.77 -19.52
N GLU A 72 -2.84 21.48 -18.74
CA GLU A 72 -1.71 22.24 -19.28
C GLU A 72 -0.35 21.51 -19.18
N SER A 73 0.57 21.93 -20.04
CA SER A 73 1.93 21.40 -20.09
C SER A 73 2.78 21.79 -18.88
N PHE A 74 3.78 20.96 -18.59
CA PHE A 74 4.87 21.28 -17.68
C PHE A 74 6.07 21.86 -18.44
N VAL A 75 6.84 22.68 -17.74
CA VAL A 75 8.11 23.25 -18.21
C VAL A 75 9.21 22.70 -17.32
N GLU A 76 10.22 22.06 -17.91
CA GLU A 76 11.40 21.59 -17.17
C GLU A 76 12.22 22.79 -16.69
N VAL A 77 12.69 22.73 -15.43
CA VAL A 77 13.50 23.78 -14.81
C VAL A 77 14.70 23.17 -14.10
N SER A 78 15.64 24.03 -13.68
CA SER A 78 16.74 23.60 -12.82
C SER A 78 16.26 23.29 -11.40
N TRP A 79 17.09 22.59 -10.63
CA TRP A 79 16.79 22.28 -9.23
C TRP A 79 16.72 23.54 -8.37
N GLU A 80 17.57 24.52 -8.64
CA GLU A 80 17.61 25.80 -7.92
C GLU A 80 16.26 26.52 -8.07
N VAL A 81 15.77 26.66 -9.29
CA VAL A 81 14.46 27.29 -9.58
C VAL A 81 13.32 26.54 -8.88
N ALA A 82 13.33 25.20 -8.92
CA ALA A 82 12.28 24.40 -8.30
C ALA A 82 12.28 24.54 -6.77
N LEU A 83 13.46 24.50 -6.14
CA LEU A 83 13.62 24.61 -4.69
C LEU A 83 13.26 26.03 -4.20
N ASP A 84 13.72 27.07 -4.90
CA ASP A 84 13.40 28.45 -4.57
C ASP A 84 11.90 28.72 -4.65
N LEU A 85 11.23 28.18 -5.66
CA LEU A 85 9.78 28.34 -5.82
C LEU A 85 9.00 27.65 -4.69
N VAL A 86 9.39 26.41 -4.34
CA VAL A 86 8.76 25.68 -3.21
C VAL A 86 9.00 26.41 -1.89
N ALA A 87 10.23 26.89 -1.65
CA ALA A 87 10.57 27.63 -0.44
C ALA A 87 9.78 28.93 -0.34
N SER A 88 9.69 29.68 -1.44
CA SER A 88 8.95 30.95 -1.51
C SER A 88 7.46 30.76 -1.23
N GLU A 89 6.82 29.73 -1.80
CA GLU A 89 5.40 29.46 -1.55
C GLU A 89 5.13 28.96 -0.13
N LEU A 90 6.01 28.13 0.44
CA LEU A 90 5.89 27.73 1.85
C LEU A 90 6.03 28.92 2.79
N GLN A 91 6.97 29.84 2.52
CA GLN A 91 7.13 31.08 3.29
C GLN A 91 5.91 31.99 3.16
N ARG A 92 5.40 32.17 1.93
CA ARG A 92 4.21 32.98 1.66
C ARG A 92 2.98 32.44 2.39
N VAL A 93 2.68 31.15 2.25
CA VAL A 93 1.51 30.52 2.90
C VAL A 93 1.62 30.59 4.41
N LYS A 94 2.81 30.31 4.96
CA LYS A 94 3.07 30.44 6.40
C LYS A 94 2.87 31.89 6.88
N GLY A 95 3.37 32.88 6.14
CA GLY A 95 3.28 34.29 6.50
C GLY A 95 1.87 34.86 6.41
N GLU A 96 1.11 34.50 5.37
CA GLU A 96 -0.23 35.03 5.12
C GLU A 96 -1.35 34.29 5.88
N TYR A 97 -1.26 32.96 6.00
CA TYR A 97 -2.36 32.12 6.51
C TYR A 97 -1.98 31.26 7.72
N GLY A 98 -0.71 31.23 8.10
CA GLY A 98 -0.19 30.35 9.16
C GLY A 98 -0.02 28.90 8.73
N ASN A 99 0.62 28.11 9.58
CA ASN A 99 0.95 26.71 9.29
C ASN A 99 -0.28 25.80 9.17
N GLN A 100 -1.44 26.19 9.72
CA GLN A 100 -2.70 25.48 9.54
C GLN A 100 -3.20 25.46 8.08
N ALA A 101 -2.68 26.35 7.21
CA ALA A 101 -3.02 26.34 5.79
C ALA A 101 -2.16 25.34 4.98
N ILE A 102 -1.14 24.73 5.59
CA ILE A 102 -0.27 23.75 4.94
C ILE A 102 -0.79 22.35 5.24
N PHE A 103 -1.36 21.69 4.24
CA PHE A 103 -1.76 20.28 4.38
C PHE A 103 -0.61 19.35 3.99
N GLY A 104 -0.15 18.55 4.95
CA GLY A 104 1.00 17.65 4.80
C GLY A 104 0.68 16.18 5.08
N GLY A 105 -0.59 15.75 5.01
CA GLY A 105 -1.00 14.38 5.31
C GLY A 105 -0.30 13.31 4.44
N SER A 106 -0.15 13.59 3.14
CA SER A 106 0.63 12.77 2.19
C SER A 106 0.40 11.26 2.31
N TYR A 107 -0.86 10.84 2.34
CA TYR A 107 -1.22 9.43 2.46
C TYR A 107 -0.83 8.65 1.20
N GLY A 108 -0.11 7.54 1.37
CA GLY A 108 0.23 6.63 0.28
C GLY A 108 1.26 5.59 0.68
N TRP A 109 1.39 4.55 -0.14
CA TRP A 109 2.47 3.58 -0.03
C TRP A 109 3.75 4.19 -0.64
N GLY A 110 4.68 4.61 0.22
CA GLY A 110 6.04 4.92 -0.19
C GLY A 110 6.87 3.64 -0.41
N SER A 111 8.15 3.78 -0.74
CA SER A 111 9.08 2.64 -0.80
C SER A 111 9.48 2.16 0.59
N ALA A 112 9.78 0.86 0.71
CA ALA A 112 10.33 0.30 1.94
C ALA A 112 11.71 0.92 2.26
N GLY A 113 11.94 1.27 3.52
CA GLY A 113 13.22 1.80 3.99
C GLY A 113 13.06 2.62 5.26
N ARG A 114 13.96 2.46 6.24
CA ARG A 114 13.83 3.15 7.53
C ARG A 114 14.20 4.64 7.45
N PHE A 115 15.26 4.95 6.72
CA PHE A 115 15.75 6.33 6.58
C PHE A 115 15.06 7.07 5.43
N HIS A 116 15.02 6.48 4.22
CA HIS A 116 14.41 7.09 3.03
C HIS A 116 12.87 6.95 2.99
N HIS A 117 12.21 6.79 4.14
CA HIS A 117 10.75 6.78 4.21
C HIS A 117 10.20 8.17 3.88
N ALA A 118 9.69 8.35 2.65
CA ALA A 118 9.32 9.66 2.10
C ALA A 118 8.36 10.46 3.00
N GLN A 119 7.32 9.81 3.52
CA GLN A 119 6.34 10.47 4.39
C GLN A 119 6.98 10.96 5.70
N SER A 120 7.85 10.16 6.33
CA SER A 120 8.56 10.59 7.54
C SER A 120 9.51 11.76 7.27
N GLN A 121 10.18 11.77 6.12
CA GLN A 121 11.06 12.88 5.74
C GLN A 121 10.27 14.17 5.46
N LEU A 122 9.12 14.08 4.78
CA LEU A 122 8.23 15.21 4.57
C LEU A 122 7.72 15.78 5.90
N HIS A 123 7.24 14.92 6.81
CA HIS A 123 6.77 15.35 8.13
C HIS A 123 7.88 15.97 8.96
N ARG A 124 9.10 15.41 8.94
CA ARG A 124 10.27 16.01 9.60
C ARG A 124 10.54 17.41 9.05
N PHE A 125 10.57 17.56 7.72
CA PHE A 125 10.78 18.84 7.07
C PHE A 125 9.71 19.88 7.44
N LEU A 126 8.43 19.53 7.35
CA LEU A 126 7.34 20.46 7.67
C LEU A 126 7.30 20.85 9.16
N ASN A 127 7.69 19.94 10.06
CA ASN A 127 7.85 20.27 11.48
C ASN A 127 8.99 21.30 11.71
N CYS A 128 10.07 21.25 10.93
CA CYS A 128 11.15 22.24 11.03
C CYS A 128 10.72 23.67 10.65
N ILE A 129 9.64 23.83 9.88
CA ILE A 129 9.12 25.16 9.50
C ILE A 129 7.93 25.63 10.35
N GLY A 130 7.62 24.91 11.44
CA GLY A 130 6.62 25.29 12.44
C GLY A 130 5.33 24.45 12.41
N GLY A 131 5.33 23.31 11.73
CA GLY A 131 4.21 22.37 11.71
C GLY A 131 3.31 22.50 10.48
N TYR A 132 2.26 21.68 10.44
CA TYR A 132 1.34 21.54 9.32
C TYR A 132 0.07 20.78 9.78
N VAL A 133 -0.98 20.78 8.94
CA VAL A 133 -2.16 19.93 9.14
C VAL A 133 -1.88 18.52 8.63
N PHE A 134 -1.91 17.55 9.54
CA PHE A 134 -1.75 16.13 9.23
C PHE A 134 -3.10 15.43 9.10
N SER A 135 -3.11 14.25 8.48
CA SER A 135 -4.27 13.36 8.40
C SER A 135 -4.15 12.22 9.40
N THR A 136 -5.27 11.81 10.00
CA THR A 136 -5.37 10.60 10.82
C THR A 136 -5.93 9.44 10.00
N ASP A 137 -5.70 8.23 10.51
CA ASP A 137 -6.21 6.97 9.94
C ASP A 137 -5.71 6.63 8.53
N SER A 138 -6.34 5.62 7.93
CA SER A 138 -5.96 5.02 6.66
C SER A 138 -7.20 4.64 5.86
N TYR A 139 -7.05 4.59 4.54
CA TYR A 139 -8.09 4.08 3.64
C TYR A 139 -8.40 2.60 3.87
N SER A 140 -7.52 1.87 4.56
CA SER A 140 -7.70 0.43 4.83
C SER A 140 -8.53 0.16 6.08
N LEU A 141 -8.33 0.93 7.16
CA LEU A 141 -8.88 0.61 8.48
C LEU A 141 -9.66 1.77 9.13
N GLY A 142 -10.07 2.80 8.38
CA GLY A 142 -10.71 4.00 8.92
C GLY A 142 -11.89 3.72 9.87
N ALA A 143 -12.86 2.89 9.47
CA ALA A 143 -13.97 2.53 10.35
C ALA A 143 -13.55 1.61 11.51
N GLY A 144 -12.69 0.63 11.23
CA GLY A 144 -12.25 -0.36 12.22
C GLY A 144 -11.45 0.26 13.36
N ARG A 145 -10.55 1.20 13.07
CA ARG A 145 -9.73 1.88 14.08
C ARG A 145 -10.55 2.70 15.06
N VAL A 146 -11.66 3.28 14.59
CA VAL A 146 -12.58 4.05 15.43
C VAL A 146 -13.47 3.14 16.25
N LEU A 147 -14.06 2.11 15.65
CA LEU A 147 -15.09 1.29 16.32
C LEU A 147 -14.53 0.23 17.27
N MET A 148 -13.47 -0.47 16.87
CA MET A 148 -13.02 -1.69 17.56
C MET A 148 -12.55 -1.49 19.01
N PRO A 149 -11.92 -0.37 19.40
CA PRO A 149 -11.59 -0.10 20.80
C PRO A 149 -12.81 -0.10 21.74
N HIS A 150 -14.00 0.20 21.22
CA HIS A 150 -15.25 0.20 21.98
C HIS A 150 -15.98 -1.15 21.98
N ILE A 151 -15.53 -2.11 21.17
CA ILE A 151 -16.18 -3.41 20.99
C ILE A 151 -15.35 -4.52 21.64
N VAL A 152 -14.07 -4.62 21.27
CA VAL A 152 -13.21 -5.75 21.68
C VAL A 152 -11.76 -5.34 21.91
N GLY A 153 -11.24 -4.33 21.22
CA GLY A 153 -9.86 -3.90 21.41
C GLY A 153 -9.29 -3.09 20.27
N ASN A 154 -8.06 -2.62 20.46
CA ASN A 154 -7.34 -1.83 19.47
C ASN A 154 -7.01 -2.65 18.21
N MET A 155 -7.25 -2.07 17.03
CA MET A 155 -7.01 -2.73 15.74
C MET A 155 -5.57 -3.19 15.51
N ASP A 156 -4.58 -2.40 15.91
CA ASP A 156 -3.17 -2.74 15.66
C ASP A 156 -2.76 -3.95 16.52
N TRP A 157 -3.24 -4.03 17.75
CA TRP A 157 -3.08 -5.22 18.59
C TRP A 157 -3.79 -6.44 18.02
N LEU A 158 -5.05 -6.28 17.59
CA LEU A 158 -5.83 -7.38 16.99
C LEU A 158 -5.16 -7.96 15.74
N LEU A 159 -4.54 -7.11 14.91
CA LEU A 159 -3.80 -7.56 13.72
C LEU A 159 -2.48 -8.25 14.08
N ALA A 160 -1.80 -7.81 15.14
CA ALA A 160 -0.55 -8.42 15.60
C ALA A 160 -0.76 -9.74 16.36
N ALA A 161 -1.90 -9.90 17.03
CA ALA A 161 -2.17 -10.99 17.96
C ALA A 161 -3.03 -12.13 17.37
N HIS A 162 -3.01 -12.32 16.05
CA HIS A 162 -3.75 -13.42 15.41
C HIS A 162 -3.21 -14.81 15.83
N THR A 163 -4.10 -15.81 15.86
CA THR A 163 -3.73 -17.21 16.10
C THR A 163 -2.74 -17.70 15.05
N SER A 164 -1.71 -18.44 15.47
CA SER A 164 -0.68 -18.93 14.55
C SER A 164 -1.24 -19.92 13.52
N TRP A 165 -0.65 -19.94 12.33
CA TRP A 165 -1.01 -20.89 11.27
C TRP A 165 -0.84 -22.36 11.68
N LYS A 166 0.16 -22.67 12.54
CA LYS A 166 0.36 -24.04 13.05
C LYS A 166 -0.83 -24.48 13.89
N ASN A 167 -1.28 -23.63 14.82
CA ASN A 167 -2.42 -23.93 15.67
C ASN A 167 -3.72 -24.07 14.87
N LEU A 168 -3.91 -23.23 13.84
CA LEU A 168 -5.04 -23.36 12.92
C LEU A 168 -4.97 -24.66 12.11
N ALA A 169 -3.80 -25.07 11.63
CA ALA A 169 -3.64 -26.29 10.84
C ALA A 169 -3.89 -27.57 11.66
N GLU A 170 -3.60 -27.55 12.97
CA GLU A 170 -3.76 -28.69 13.87
C GLU A 170 -5.17 -28.80 14.46
N HIS A 171 -5.84 -27.68 14.73
CA HIS A 171 -7.07 -27.66 15.55
C HIS A 171 -8.29 -27.01 14.87
N CYS A 172 -8.12 -26.31 13.75
CA CYS A 172 -9.27 -25.74 13.05
C CYS A 172 -10.04 -26.88 12.37
N GLU A 173 -11.36 -26.90 12.53
CA GLU A 173 -12.26 -27.82 11.80
C GLU A 173 -12.96 -27.13 10.63
N LEU A 174 -13.18 -25.80 10.73
CA LEU A 174 -13.86 -24.99 9.74
C LEU A 174 -13.26 -23.59 9.67
N PHE A 175 -12.73 -23.20 8.51
CA PHE A 175 -12.22 -21.85 8.28
C PHE A 175 -13.23 -21.05 7.43
N VAL A 176 -13.73 -19.95 7.99
CA VAL A 176 -14.68 -19.04 7.32
C VAL A 176 -14.04 -17.67 7.12
N ALA A 177 -13.88 -17.25 5.87
CA ALA A 177 -13.35 -15.93 5.52
C ALA A 177 -14.47 -14.98 5.11
N PHE A 178 -14.57 -13.81 5.73
CA PHE A 178 -15.52 -12.75 5.38
C PHE A 178 -14.79 -11.51 4.87
N GLY A 179 -15.30 -10.89 3.79
CA GLY A 179 -14.83 -9.56 3.36
C GLY A 179 -13.43 -9.51 2.75
N GLY A 180 -12.71 -10.64 2.71
CA GLY A 180 -11.35 -10.76 2.20
C GLY A 180 -11.10 -12.16 1.65
N GLY A 181 -10.41 -12.25 0.51
CA GLY A 181 -10.09 -13.51 -0.15
C GLY A 181 -9.12 -14.40 0.64
N CYS A 182 -9.01 -15.66 0.22
CA CYS A 182 -8.14 -16.67 0.83
C CYS A 182 -6.66 -16.19 0.92
N PRO A 183 -5.92 -16.46 2.01
CA PRO A 183 -4.58 -15.92 2.31
C PRO A 183 -3.53 -15.92 1.18
N PRO A 184 -3.47 -16.91 0.26
CA PRO A 184 -2.48 -16.89 -0.83
C PRO A 184 -2.63 -15.69 -1.77
N ARG A 185 -3.87 -15.20 -1.97
CA ARG A 185 -4.12 -14.01 -2.80
C ARG A 185 -3.90 -12.71 -2.03
N MET A 186 -3.99 -12.70 -0.70
CA MET A 186 -3.73 -11.48 0.08
C MET A 186 -2.24 -11.12 0.14
N ARG A 187 -1.33 -12.05 -0.19
CA ARG A 187 0.11 -11.76 -0.35
C ARG A 187 0.45 -10.98 -1.64
N LYS A 188 -0.49 -10.83 -2.59
CA LYS A 188 -0.31 -10.10 -3.86
C LYS A 188 -1.63 -9.35 -4.20
N PRO A 189 -1.69 -8.01 -4.28
CA PRO A 189 -2.97 -7.31 -4.36
C PRO A 189 -3.81 -7.73 -5.58
N ALA A 190 -5.06 -8.16 -5.34
CA ALA A 190 -6.04 -8.49 -6.37
C ALA A 190 -7.46 -8.01 -5.95
N PRO A 191 -8.32 -7.58 -6.89
CA PRO A 191 -9.67 -7.13 -6.57
C PRO A 191 -10.67 -8.28 -6.64
N ALA A 192 -11.30 -8.62 -5.49
CA ALA A 192 -12.67 -9.14 -5.37
C ALA A 192 -12.96 -9.50 -3.91
N VAL A 193 -14.21 -9.27 -3.48
CA VAL A 193 -14.71 -9.58 -2.13
C VAL A 193 -15.69 -10.76 -2.19
N PRO A 194 -15.29 -11.94 -1.72
CA PRO A 194 -16.21 -13.03 -1.45
C PRO A 194 -16.06 -13.64 -0.05
N VAL A 195 -17.10 -14.35 0.37
CA VAL A 195 -17.03 -15.24 1.53
C VAL A 195 -16.54 -16.60 1.04
N THR A 196 -15.41 -17.05 1.57
CA THR A 196 -14.80 -18.34 1.24
C THR A 196 -14.83 -19.23 2.46
N ILE A 197 -15.45 -20.40 2.35
CA ILE A 197 -15.39 -21.46 3.35
C ILE A 197 -14.39 -22.49 2.85
N CYS A 198 -13.37 -22.84 3.66
CA CYS A 198 -12.39 -23.88 3.34
C CYS A 198 -12.37 -24.94 4.44
N SER A 199 -12.24 -26.21 4.03
CA SER A 199 -11.88 -27.29 4.96
C SER A 199 -10.37 -27.23 5.26
N PRO A 200 -9.96 -27.23 6.55
CA PRO A 200 -8.58 -27.04 6.98
C PRO A 200 -7.63 -28.18 6.56
N THR A 201 -8.13 -29.40 6.39
CA THR A 201 -7.32 -30.55 5.92
C THR A 201 -6.75 -30.36 4.50
N LEU A 202 -7.39 -29.51 3.67
CA LEU A 202 -6.99 -29.26 2.28
C LEU A 202 -6.10 -28.02 2.14
N CYS A 203 -6.02 -27.16 3.17
CA CYS A 203 -5.09 -26.02 3.19
C CYS A 203 -3.62 -26.45 3.26
N ASN A 204 -3.33 -27.61 3.86
CA ASN A 204 -1.97 -28.18 3.88
C ASN A 204 -1.55 -28.84 2.55
N ALA A 205 -2.49 -29.15 1.65
CA ALA A 205 -2.21 -29.89 0.41
C ALA A 205 -1.82 -29.00 -0.79
N CYS A 206 -1.75 -27.68 -0.63
CA CYS A 206 -1.39 -26.76 -1.72
C CYS A 206 -0.25 -25.81 -1.33
N PRO A 207 1.01 -26.28 -1.32
CA PRO A 207 2.15 -25.38 -1.35
C PRO A 207 2.23 -24.75 -2.76
N THR A 208 2.11 -23.42 -2.80
CA THR A 208 2.76 -22.51 -3.76
C THR A 208 2.54 -22.68 -5.28
N ARG A 209 1.66 -23.56 -5.78
CA ARG A 209 1.29 -23.49 -7.21
C ARG A 209 0.41 -22.28 -7.46
N ALA A 210 0.81 -21.43 -8.41
CA ALA A 210 -0.06 -20.43 -9.02
C ALA A 210 -1.39 -21.11 -9.39
N TRP A 211 -2.48 -20.72 -8.73
CA TRP A 211 -3.80 -21.23 -9.03
C TRP A 211 -4.24 -20.65 -10.38
N SER A 212 -4.02 -21.39 -11.46
CA SER A 212 -4.77 -21.22 -12.69
C SER A 212 -6.23 -21.58 -12.42
N SER A 213 -7.14 -21.04 -13.23
CA SER A 213 -8.59 -21.28 -13.21
C SER A 213 -9.00 -22.76 -13.22
N SER A 214 -8.07 -23.70 -13.41
CA SER A 214 -8.29 -25.15 -13.36
C SER A 214 -8.02 -25.81 -12.00
N THR A 215 -7.58 -25.06 -10.97
CA THR A 215 -7.25 -25.63 -9.63
C THR A 215 -8.45 -25.64 -8.66
N SER A 216 -9.68 -25.46 -9.14
CA SER A 216 -10.92 -25.61 -8.33
C SER A 216 -11.16 -27.04 -7.83
N ALA A 217 -10.36 -28.03 -8.24
CA ALA A 217 -10.66 -29.44 -8.05
C ALA A 217 -10.21 -30.07 -6.71
N ARG A 218 -9.50 -29.36 -5.81
CA ARG A 218 -9.02 -29.98 -4.54
C ARG A 218 -9.36 -29.26 -3.24
N CYS A 219 -9.99 -28.09 -3.26
CA CYS A 219 -10.63 -27.51 -2.07
C CYS A 219 -12.13 -27.43 -2.32
N VAL A 220 -12.95 -28.06 -1.47
CA VAL A 220 -14.39 -27.75 -1.46
C VAL A 220 -14.53 -26.35 -0.88
N MET A 221 -14.47 -25.35 -1.76
CA MET A 221 -14.76 -23.97 -1.42
C MET A 221 -16.23 -23.71 -1.69
N THR A 222 -17.03 -23.55 -0.65
CA THR A 222 -18.38 -23.03 -0.82
C THR A 222 -18.30 -21.51 -0.92
N TRP A 223 -18.68 -20.98 -2.08
CA TRP A 223 -18.76 -19.54 -2.33
C TRP A 223 -20.17 -19.04 -2.01
N LEU A 224 -20.27 -18.19 -0.99
CA LEU A 224 -21.52 -17.48 -0.69
C LEU A 224 -21.41 -16.06 -1.27
N ALA A 225 -21.90 -15.89 -2.50
CA ALA A 225 -21.96 -14.58 -3.15
C ALA A 225 -23.11 -13.74 -2.56
N ARG A 226 -22.81 -12.52 -2.11
CA ARG A 226 -23.80 -11.57 -1.57
C ARG A 226 -23.87 -10.30 -2.41
N ARG A 227 -25.01 -9.61 -2.35
CA ARG A 227 -25.12 -8.24 -2.87
C ARG A 227 -24.22 -7.32 -2.02
N PRO A 228 -23.41 -6.44 -2.64
CA PRO A 228 -22.36 -5.65 -1.97
C PRO A 228 -22.77 -4.84 -0.73
N THR A 229 -24.05 -4.49 -0.57
CA THR A 229 -24.54 -3.58 0.49
C THR A 229 -25.37 -4.24 1.60
N SER A 230 -25.55 -5.57 1.58
CA SER A 230 -26.48 -6.28 2.48
C SER A 230 -25.89 -6.72 3.84
N GLY A 231 -24.74 -6.15 4.23
CA GLY A 231 -23.72 -6.73 5.12
C GLY A 231 -24.12 -7.33 6.47
N TRP A 232 -25.27 -7.01 7.06
CA TRP A 232 -25.57 -7.35 8.46
C TRP A 232 -26.87 -8.13 8.71
N ARG A 233 -27.66 -8.43 7.67
CA ARG A 233 -29.02 -9.01 7.87
C ARG A 233 -29.07 -10.43 8.45
N TYR A 234 -27.95 -11.15 8.55
CA TYR A 234 -27.92 -12.54 9.03
C TYR A 234 -27.09 -12.79 10.30
N ALA A 235 -26.37 -11.80 10.82
CA ALA A 235 -25.71 -11.96 12.14
C ALA A 235 -26.71 -12.34 13.26
N PRO A 236 -27.96 -11.81 13.29
CA PRO A 236 -28.94 -12.24 14.29
C PRO A 236 -29.68 -13.54 13.93
N ALA A 237 -29.52 -14.08 12.72
CA ALA A 237 -30.21 -15.30 12.29
C ALA A 237 -29.42 -16.58 12.64
N ALA A 238 -28.09 -16.47 12.76
CA ALA A 238 -27.22 -17.59 13.09
C ALA A 238 -27.16 -17.93 14.59
N THR A 239 -27.64 -17.03 15.46
CA THR A 239 -27.69 -17.19 16.92
C THR A 239 -28.99 -17.81 17.44
N ARG A 240 -29.93 -18.20 16.56
CA ARG A 240 -31.09 -19.01 16.96
C ARG A 240 -30.80 -20.50 16.75
N ARG A 241 -30.19 -21.11 17.75
CA ARG A 241 -30.31 -22.54 18.06
C ARG A 241 -30.49 -22.68 19.55
#